data_AF-A0A9Q0LFJ7-F1
#
_entry.id   AF-A0A9Q0LFJ7-F1
#
_cell.length_a   1.000
_cell.length_b   1.000
_cell.length_c   1.000
_cell.angle_alpha   90.00
_cell.angle_beta   90.00
_cell.angle_gamma   90.00
#
_symmetry.space_group_name_H-M   'P 1'
#
loop_
_entity.id
_entity.type
_entity.pdbx_description
1 polymer ?
#
loop_
_entity_poly.entity_id
_entity_poly.type
_entity_poly.pdbx_seq_one_letter_code
_entity_poly.pdbx_strand_id
1 'polypeptide(L)'
;MPINSLQNYCAICARIATIGSEKAFDIDQETVTKQIHQISQEKWVEYMLYYPEYHEKEKKIKIENEIKFYLSNELFQEMLSGIMLCFSRSQDLINSAKLSLSLIHYRAVYDLIPEVLLTTNSMMKISENI
;
A
#
# COMPACT_ATOMS: atom_id res chain seq x y z
N MET A 1 -18.73 -4.80 6.67
CA MET A 1 -17.83 -3.65 6.87
C MET A 1 -18.38 -2.46 6.09
N PRO A 2 -18.42 -1.25 6.65
CA PRO A 2 -18.89 -0.05 5.95
C PRO A 2 -18.03 0.28 4.71
N ILE A 3 -18.62 0.91 3.68
CA ILE A 3 -17.91 1.27 2.43
C ILE A 3 -16.71 2.16 2.72
N ASN A 4 -16.86 3.17 3.59
CA ASN A 4 -15.76 4.08 3.96
C ASN A 4 -14.59 3.32 4.61
N SER A 5 -14.87 2.31 5.44
CA SER A 5 -13.82 1.49 6.06
C SER A 5 -13.08 0.65 5.02
N LEU A 6 -13.77 0.19 3.97
CA LEU A 6 -13.14 -0.54 2.85
C LEU A 6 -12.32 0.38 1.94
N GLN A 7 -12.76 1.63 1.74
CA GLN A 7 -11.96 2.66 1.06
C GLN A 7 -10.67 2.97 1.83
N ASN A 8 -10.77 3.19 3.14
CA ASN A 8 -9.61 3.40 4.00
C ASN A 8 -8.69 2.18 4.03
N TYR A 9 -9.25 0.96 4.02
CA TYR A 9 -8.46 -0.26 3.90
C TYR A 9 -7.64 -0.30 2.61
N CYS A 10 -8.24 0.05 1.47
CA CYS A 10 -7.52 0.15 0.19
C CYS A 10 -6.39 1.20 0.29
N ALA A 11 -6.67 2.37 0.85
CA ALA A 11 -5.68 3.44 1.04
C ALA A 11 -4.49 2.98 1.92
N ILE A 12 -4.75 2.27 3.02
CA ILE A 12 -3.72 1.69 3.89
C ILE A 12 -2.86 0.71 3.10
N CYS A 13 -3.49 -0.20 2.35
CA CYS A 13 -2.77 -1.22 1.58
C CYS A 13 -1.86 -0.60 0.51
N ALA A 14 -2.37 0.41 -0.20
CA ALA A 14 -1.63 1.19 -1.18
C ALA A 14 -0.41 1.87 -0.53
N ARG A 15 -0.61 2.51 0.62
CA ARG A 15 0.47 3.20 1.31
C ARG A 15 1.54 2.24 1.77
N ILE A 16 1.17 1.16 2.46
CA ILE A 16 2.09 0.14 2.94
C ILE A 16 2.95 -0.42 1.80
N ALA A 17 2.35 -0.68 0.63
CA ALA A 17 3.08 -1.17 -0.54
C ALA A 17 4.13 -0.17 -1.08
N THR A 18 3.92 1.13 -0.86
CA THR A 18 4.79 2.20 -1.38
C THR A 18 5.89 2.66 -0.41
N ILE A 19 5.77 2.37 0.89
CA ILE A 19 6.73 2.87 1.89
C ILE A 19 8.14 2.27 1.66
N GLY A 20 9.14 3.15 1.64
CA GLY A 20 10.56 2.77 1.62
C GLY A 20 11.06 2.19 0.29
N SER A 21 10.27 2.34 -0.78
CA SER A 21 10.68 2.02 -2.16
C SER A 21 10.70 3.27 -3.06
N GLU A 22 10.69 4.43 -2.41
CA GLU A 22 10.61 5.81 -2.90
C GLU A 22 11.61 6.15 -4.02
N LYS A 23 12.85 5.69 -3.90
CA LYS A 23 13.92 5.92 -4.89
C LYS A 23 13.96 4.88 -6.01
N ALA A 24 13.36 3.72 -5.79
CA ALA A 24 13.40 2.62 -6.76
C ALA A 24 12.30 2.71 -7.82
N PHE A 25 11.30 3.55 -7.59
CA PHE A 25 10.09 3.51 -8.38
C PHE A 25 10.12 4.39 -9.64
N ASP A 26 10.94 5.44 -9.76
CA ASP A 26 10.76 6.49 -10.80
C ASP A 26 9.29 6.99 -10.93
N ILE A 27 8.45 6.67 -9.94
CA ILE A 27 7.06 7.08 -9.84
C ILE A 27 7.09 8.38 -9.04
N ASP A 28 6.49 9.43 -9.60
CA ASP A 28 6.29 10.68 -8.90
C ASP A 28 5.51 10.44 -7.60
N GLN A 29 6.24 10.45 -6.48
CA GLN A 29 5.68 10.21 -5.15
C GLN A 29 4.59 11.22 -4.80
N GLU A 30 4.69 12.44 -5.32
CA GLU A 30 3.68 13.46 -5.09
C GLU A 30 2.36 13.02 -5.73
N THR A 31 2.41 12.44 -6.93
CA THR A 31 1.25 11.89 -7.62
C THR A 31 0.66 10.67 -6.89
N VAL A 32 1.48 9.70 -6.47
CA VAL A 32 0.97 8.51 -5.75
C VAL A 32 0.40 8.89 -4.39
N THR A 33 1.07 9.78 -3.66
CA THR A 33 0.58 10.25 -2.35
C THR A 33 -0.73 11.03 -2.50
N LYS A 34 -0.87 11.84 -3.57
CA LYS A 34 -2.14 12.49 -3.92
C LYS A 34 -3.22 11.48 -4.26
N GLN A 35 -2.92 10.44 -5.05
CA GLN A 35 -3.89 9.39 -5.39
C GLN A 35 -4.35 8.60 -4.15
N ILE A 36 -3.43 8.26 -3.24
CA ILE A 36 -3.76 7.60 -1.98
C ILE A 36 -4.58 8.52 -1.07
N HIS A 37 -4.25 9.82 -1.01
CA HIS A 37 -5.06 10.80 -0.28
C HIS A 37 -6.45 10.98 -0.88
N GLN A 38 -6.61 10.89 -2.20
CA GLN A 38 -7.90 11.01 -2.86
C GLN A 38 -8.86 9.85 -2.53
N ILE A 39 -8.34 8.65 -2.30
CA ILE A 39 -9.14 7.48 -1.91
C ILE A 39 -9.28 7.34 -0.39
N SER A 40 -8.49 8.07 0.40
CA SER A 40 -8.61 8.13 1.85
C SER A 40 -9.63 9.18 2.26
N GLN A 41 -10.56 8.82 3.16
CA GLN A 41 -11.43 9.82 3.79
C GLN A 41 -10.80 10.43 5.06
N GLU A 42 -9.65 9.93 5.50
CA GLU A 42 -8.96 10.39 6.70
C GLU A 42 -7.72 11.23 6.35
N LYS A 43 -7.50 12.31 7.12
CA LYS A 43 -6.23 13.04 7.13
C LYS A 43 -5.20 12.18 7.86
N TRP A 44 -4.25 11.63 7.12
CA TRP A 44 -3.20 10.84 7.72
C TRP A 44 -2.22 11.73 8.49
N VAL A 45 -2.04 11.43 9.77
CA VAL A 45 -0.90 11.97 10.53
C VAL A 45 0.35 11.23 10.09
N GLU A 46 1.43 11.94 9.77
CA GLU A 46 2.74 11.34 9.58
C GLU A 46 3.20 10.73 10.92
N TYR A 47 3.05 9.42 11.06
CA TYR A 47 3.56 8.70 12.22
C TYR A 47 5.08 8.57 12.08
N MET A 48 5.82 9.39 12.83
CA MET A 48 7.21 9.08 13.16
C MET A 48 7.22 7.86 14.07
N LEU A 49 7.72 6.72 13.58
CA LEU A 49 7.96 5.54 14.41
C LEU A 49 8.99 5.89 15.49
N TYR A 50 8.55 5.97 16.74
CA TYR A 50 9.42 6.17 17.89
C TYR A 50 10.01 4.82 18.31
N TYR A 51 11.30 4.60 18.09
CA TYR A 51 12.01 3.42 18.60
C TYR A 51 12.63 3.76 19.97
N PRO A 52 12.14 3.15 21.07
CA PRO A 52 12.67 3.42 22.41
C PRO A 52 14.11 2.92 22.63
N GLU A 53 14.67 2.13 21.72
CA GLU A 53 16.04 1.59 21.82
C GLU A 53 17.14 2.63 21.53
N TYR A 54 16.79 3.85 21.10
CA TYR A 54 17.73 4.95 20.81
C TYR A 54 17.68 6.09 21.85
N HIS A 55 17.25 5.82 23.08
CA HIS A 55 17.41 6.74 24.20
C HIS A 55 18.86 6.76 24.68
N GLU A 56 19.75 7.47 23.97
CA GLU A 56 20.93 8.17 24.50
C GLU A 56 21.85 8.60 23.36
N LYS A 57 21.38 9.59 22.62
CA LYS A 57 22.16 10.70 22.06
C LYS A 57 21.19 11.46 21.18
N GLU A 58 20.96 12.72 21.51
CA GLU A 58 20.33 13.71 20.65
C GLU A 58 21.18 13.93 19.39
N LYS A 59 21.32 12.91 18.56
CA LYS A 59 21.53 13.12 17.14
C LYS A 59 20.13 13.30 16.60
N LYS A 60 19.84 14.51 16.11
CA LYS A 60 18.81 14.70 15.09
C LYS A 60 19.15 13.71 13.98
N ILE A 61 18.55 12.52 14.04
CA ILE A 61 18.56 11.58 12.93
C ILE A 61 17.75 12.34 11.88
N LYS A 62 18.42 12.96 10.93
CA LYS A 62 17.81 13.19 9.63
C LYS A 62 17.34 11.81 9.20
N ILE A 63 16.02 11.58 9.28
CA ILE A 63 15.41 10.38 8.74
C ILE A 63 15.56 10.54 7.23
N GLU A 64 16.71 10.15 6.71
CA GLU A 64 16.93 10.01 5.28
C GLU A 64 16.12 8.78 4.84
N ASN A 65 14.85 9.00 4.49
CA ASN A 65 14.04 8.32 3.46
C ASN A 65 14.08 6.79 3.26
N GLU A 66 14.51 5.94 4.18
CA GLU A 66 14.72 4.51 3.84
C GLU A 66 14.25 3.50 4.90
N ILE A 67 13.14 3.73 5.60
CA ILE A 67 12.49 2.64 6.34
C ILE A 67 11.66 1.81 5.36
N LYS A 68 12.27 0.78 4.77
CA LYS A 68 11.55 -0.25 4.02
C LYS A 68 10.81 -1.16 5.00
N PHE A 69 9.49 -1.12 5.01
CA PHE A 69 8.71 -2.14 5.71
C PHE A 69 8.86 -3.47 4.96
N TYR A 70 9.42 -4.46 5.63
CA TYR A 70 9.43 -5.84 5.16
C TYR A 70 8.10 -6.48 5.55
N LEU A 71 7.29 -6.78 4.53
CA LEU A 71 5.99 -7.42 4.70
C LEU A 71 6.17 -8.91 4.47
N SER A 72 5.58 -9.73 5.34
CA SER A 72 5.58 -11.17 5.14
C SER A 72 4.63 -11.55 4.00
N ASN A 73 4.83 -12.71 3.40
CA ASN A 73 3.95 -13.19 2.33
C ASN A 73 2.51 -13.35 2.84
N GLU A 74 2.32 -13.82 4.07
CA GLU A 74 0.99 -13.96 4.69
C GLU A 74 0.26 -12.62 4.74
N LEU A 75 0.96 -11.55 5.12
CA LEU A 75 0.37 -10.22 5.18
C LEU A 75 -0.05 -9.74 3.79
N PHE A 76 0.75 -9.99 2.75
CA PHE A 76 0.35 -9.70 1.37
C PHE A 76 -0.88 -10.49 0.94
N GLN A 77 -0.99 -11.78 1.26
CA GLN A 77 -2.15 -12.59 0.90
C GLN A 77 -3.42 -12.12 1.62
N GLU A 78 -3.32 -11.69 2.87
CA GLU A 78 -4.44 -11.08 3.62
C GLU A 78 -4.86 -9.75 2.99
N MET A 79 -3.89 -8.90 2.61
CA MET A 79 -4.15 -7.65 1.88
C MET A 79 -4.90 -7.90 0.56
N LEU A 80 -4.44 -8.88 -0.22
CA LEU A 80 -5.06 -9.24 -1.50
C LEU A 80 -6.46 -9.82 -1.32
N SER A 81 -6.69 -10.62 -0.27
CA SER A 81 -8.01 -11.13 0.08
C SER A 81 -9.00 -10.01 0.40
N GLY A 82 -8.56 -9.01 1.17
CA GLY A 82 -9.36 -7.81 1.45
C GLY A 82 -9.63 -6.96 0.21
N ILE A 83 -8.64 -6.80 -0.68
CA ILE A 83 -8.83 -6.09 -1.97
C ILE A 83 -9.83 -6.84 -2.87
N MET A 84 -9.79 -8.17 -2.89
CA MET A 84 -10.75 -8.98 -3.65
C MET A 84 -12.18 -8.78 -3.14
N LEU A 85 -12.36 -8.67 -1.82
CA LEU A 85 -13.65 -8.32 -1.23
C LEU A 85 -14.13 -6.94 -1.71
N CYS A 86 -13.22 -5.95 -1.79
CA CYS A 86 -13.55 -4.61 -2.29
C CYS A 86 -14.07 -4.63 -3.73
N PHE A 87 -13.46 -5.41 -4.63
CA PHE A 87 -13.95 -5.59 -6.00
C PHE A 87 -15.39 -6.11 -6.07
N SER A 88 -15.74 -7.04 -5.18
CA SER A 88 -17.06 -7.67 -5.18
C SER A 88 -18.17 -6.84 -4.53
N ARG A 89 -17.85 -5.71 -3.87
CA ARG A 89 -18.78 -5.04 -2.95
C ARG A 89 -19.54 -3.84 -3.49
N SER A 90 -18.86 -2.93 -4.18
CA SER A 90 -19.47 -1.72 -4.74
C SER A 90 -18.64 -1.18 -5.89
N GLN A 91 -19.30 -0.55 -6.87
CA GLN A 91 -18.64 0.13 -7.97
C GLN A 91 -17.68 1.23 -7.47
N ASP A 92 -18.06 1.91 -6.39
CA ASP A 92 -17.27 3.00 -5.79
C ASP A 92 -15.93 2.53 -5.20
N LEU A 93 -15.80 1.24 -4.93
CA LEU A 93 -14.59 0.64 -4.37
C LEU A 93 -13.64 0.14 -5.45
N ILE A 94 -14.10 -0.07 -6.67
CA ILE A 94 -13.31 -0.68 -7.75
C ILE A 94 -12.07 0.16 -8.04
N ASN A 95 -12.21 1.48 -8.15
CA ASN A 95 -11.07 2.35 -8.46
C ASN A 95 -10.02 2.33 -7.32
N SER A 96 -10.47 2.37 -6.07
CA SER A 96 -9.58 2.25 -4.91
C SER A 96 -8.89 0.89 -4.87
N ALA A 97 -9.61 -0.20 -5.16
CA ALA A 97 -9.07 -1.56 -5.21
C ALA A 97 -8.08 -1.74 -6.36
N LYS A 98 -8.36 -1.22 -7.57
CA LYS A 98 -7.44 -1.23 -8.73
C LYS A 98 -6.15 -0.49 -8.40
N LEU A 99 -6.24 0.69 -7.80
CA LEU A 99 -5.07 1.46 -7.37
C LEU A 99 -4.22 0.67 -6.38
N SER A 100 -4.82 0.19 -5.28
CA SER A 100 -4.09 -0.58 -4.27
C SER A 100 -3.48 -1.87 -4.81
N LEU A 101 -4.22 -2.59 -5.66
CA LEU A 101 -3.73 -3.80 -6.32
C LEU A 101 -2.51 -3.50 -7.20
N SER A 102 -2.55 -2.40 -7.97
CA SER A 102 -1.44 -1.99 -8.81
C SER A 102 -0.18 -1.71 -8.00
N LEU A 103 -0.31 -1.00 -6.88
CA LEU A 103 0.82 -0.66 -6.02
C LEU A 103 1.40 -1.89 -5.31
N ILE A 104 0.56 -2.83 -4.88
CA ILE A 104 1.03 -4.12 -4.34
C ILE A 104 1.74 -4.94 -5.41
N HIS A 105 1.22 -4.98 -6.64
CA HIS A 105 1.86 -5.65 -7.75
C HIS A 105 3.26 -5.07 -8.02
N TYR A 106 3.37 -3.74 -8.12
CA TYR A 106 4.65 -3.07 -8.28
C TYR A 106 5.61 -3.39 -7.15
N ARG A 107 5.13 -3.42 -5.90
CA ARG A 107 5.96 -3.80 -4.77
C ARG A 107 6.45 -5.25 -4.85
N ALA A 108 5.59 -6.16 -5.28
CA ALA A 108 5.95 -7.56 -5.46
C ALA A 108 6.96 -7.77 -6.60
N VAL A 109 6.90 -6.95 -7.66
CA VAL A 109 7.92 -6.93 -8.73
C VAL A 109 9.26 -6.50 -8.15
N TYR A 110 9.27 -5.41 -7.37
CA TYR A 110 10.47 -4.85 -6.78
C TYR A 110 11.12 -5.79 -5.76
N ASP A 111 10.32 -6.39 -4.87
CA ASP A 111 10.80 -7.32 -3.85
C ASP A 111 11.03 -8.74 -4.39
N LEU A 112 10.73 -9.00 -5.67
CA LEU A 112 10.83 -10.29 -6.33
C LEU A 112 10.08 -11.40 -5.57
N ILE A 113 8.81 -11.14 -5.23
CA ILE A 113 7.93 -12.07 -4.50
C ILE A 113 6.99 -12.78 -5.48
N PRO A 114 7.34 -13.97 -6.00
CA PRO A 114 6.63 -14.60 -7.11
C PRO A 114 5.20 -15.00 -6.77
N GLU A 115 4.91 -15.41 -5.54
CA GLU A 115 3.57 -15.82 -5.11
C GLU A 115 2.60 -14.64 -5.16
N VAL A 116 3.02 -13.49 -4.66
CA VAL A 116 2.23 -12.25 -4.67
C VAL A 116 2.08 -11.73 -6.10
N LEU A 117 3.10 -11.88 -6.95
CA LEU A 117 3.02 -11.54 -8.37
C LEU A 117 1.98 -12.39 -9.13
N LEU A 118 1.95 -13.69 -8.87
CA LEU A 118 0.98 -14.59 -9.49
C LEU A 118 -0.46 -14.23 -9.09
N THR A 119 -0.69 -13.96 -7.81
CA THR A 119 -2.01 -13.58 -7.30
C THR A 119 -2.43 -12.22 -7.86
N THR A 120 -1.55 -11.21 -7.81
CA THR A 120 -1.86 -9.86 -8.31
C THR A 120 -2.13 -9.84 -9.82
N ASN A 121 -1.35 -10.56 -10.62
CA ASN A 121 -1.59 -10.70 -12.06
C ASN A 121 -2.97 -11.33 -12.36
N SER A 122 -3.34 -12.35 -11.60
CA SER A 122 -4.64 -13.02 -11.75
C SER A 122 -5.78 -12.05 -11.40
N MET A 123 -5.65 -11.32 -10.30
CA MET A 123 -6.64 -10.33 -9.87
C MET A 123 -6.75 -9.15 -10.82
N MET A 124 -5.65 -8.67 -11.41
CA MET A 124 -5.68 -7.58 -12.39
C MET A 124 -6.54 -7.95 -13.61
N LYS A 125 -6.33 -9.15 -14.16
CA LYS A 125 -7.15 -9.67 -15.28
C LYS A 125 -8.63 -9.80 -14.92
N ILE A 126 -8.94 -10.22 -13.69
CA ILE A 126 -10.33 -10.27 -13.22
C ILE A 126 -10.91 -8.86 -13.16
N SER A 127 -10.15 -7.89 -12.64
CA SER A 127 -10.59 -6.51 -12.48
C SER A 127 -10.83 -5.77 -13.81
N GLU A 128 -10.24 -6.22 -14.92
CA GLU A 128 -10.53 -5.67 -16.26
C GLU A 128 -11.93 -6.03 -16.75
N ASN A 129 -12.49 -7.13 -16.23
CA ASN A 129 -13.82 -7.63 -16.59
C ASN A 129 -14.93 -7.17 -15.63
N ILE A 130 -14.59 -6.32 -14.65
CA ILE A 130 -15.48 -5.71 -13.65
C ILE A 130 -15.42 -4.19 -13.81
#